data_AF-A0A7W2LX89-F1
#
_entry.id   AF-A0A7W2LX89-F1
#
_cell.length_a   1.000
_cell.length_b   1.000
_cell.length_c   1.000
_cell.angle_alpha   90.00
_cell.angle_beta   90.00
_cell.angle_gamma   90.00
#
_symmetry.space_group_name_H-M   'P 1'
#
loop_
_entity.id
_entity.type
_entity.pdbx_description
1 polymer ?
#
loop_
_entity_poly.entity_id
_entity_poly.type
_entity_poly.pdbx_seq_one_letter_code
_entity_poly.pdbx_strand_id
1 'polypeptide(L)' 'MAFSIDSKVGELLDNSTTSQILEKHLPGIGKHPQIGMARGFALVTAAKYSGGFISQETLNKIDSDLRSLVD' A
#
# COMPACT_ATOMS: atom_id res chain seq x y z
N MET A 1 -8.75 -7.68 -11.86
CA MET A 1 -7.69 -8.08 -10.90
C MET A 1 -8.13 -7.68 -9.51
N ALA A 2 -7.96 -8.55 -8.51
CA ALA A 2 -8.16 -8.18 -7.11
C ALA A 2 -6.91 -7.46 -6.60
N PHE A 3 -7.08 -6.30 -5.96
CA PHE A 3 -5.97 -5.61 -5.29
C PHE A 3 -5.69 -6.25 -3.93
N SER A 4 -4.41 -6.28 -3.53
CA SER A 4 -3.94 -6.81 -2.25
C SER A 4 -2.59 -6.21 -1.87
N ILE A 5 -2.05 -6.57 -0.70
CA ILE A 5 -0.71 -6.15 -0.29
C ILE A 5 0.44 -6.73 -1.15
N ASP A 6 0.14 -7.71 -2.00
CA ASP A 6 1.06 -8.25 -3.00
C ASP A 6 1.10 -7.42 -4.29
N SER A 7 0.12 -6.52 -4.48
CA SER A 7 0.10 -5.57 -5.60
C SER A 7 1.24 -4.55 -5.47
N LYS A 8 1.74 -4.05 -6.60
CA LYS A 8 2.81 -3.05 -6.56
C LYS A 8 2.30 -1.76 -5.93
N VAL A 9 3.14 -1.11 -5.12
CA VAL A 9 2.81 0.19 -4.53
C VAL A 9 2.47 1.22 -5.62
N GLY A 10 3.15 1.17 -6.78
CA GLY A 10 2.81 2.03 -7.91
C GLY A 10 1.39 1.83 -8.41
N GLU A 11 0.97 0.58 -8.61
CA GLU A 11 -0.38 0.25 -9.07
C GLU A 11 -1.45 0.70 -8.07
N LEU A 12 -1.18 0.51 -6.77
CA LEU A 12 -2.09 0.92 -5.70
C LEU A 12 -2.18 2.45 -5.55
N LEU A 13 -1.12 3.19 -5.85
CA LEU A 13 -1.13 4.66 -5.79
C LEU A 13 -1.71 5.30 -7.06
N ASP A 14 -1.58 4.65 -8.21
CA ASP A 14 -2.08 5.18 -9.49
C ASP A 14 -3.60 4.97 -9.63
N ASN A 15 -4.19 4.07 -8.85
CA ASN A 15 -5.63 3.90 -8.74
C ASN A 15 -6.20 4.77 -7.60
N SER A 16 -7.16 5.64 -7.93
CA SER A 16 -7.74 6.59 -6.97
C SER A 16 -8.40 5.93 -5.76
N THR A 17 -9.03 4.76 -5.94
CA THR A 17 -9.73 4.04 -4.86
C THR A 17 -8.73 3.41 -3.91
N THR A 18 -7.75 2.67 -4.43
CA THR A 18 -6.72 2.02 -3.62
C THR A 18 -5.77 3.03 -2.99
N SER A 19 -5.52 4.17 -3.64
CA SER A 19 -4.73 5.26 -3.07
C SER A 19 -5.40 5.90 -1.87
N GLN A 20 -6.74 6.02 -1.86
CA GLN A 20 -7.46 6.53 -0.70
C GLN A 20 -7.39 5.56 0.50
N ILE A 21 -7.46 4.25 0.23
CA ILE A 21 -7.24 3.21 1.26
C ILE A 21 -5.84 3.33 1.85
N LEU A 22 -4.83 3.46 0.99
CA LEU A 22 -3.45 3.66 1.42
C LEU A 22 -3.30 4.92 2.26
N GLU A 23 -3.87 6.06 1.86
CA GLU A 23 -3.77 7.32 2.61
C GLU A 23 -4.49 7.24 3.97
N LYS A 24 -5.63 6.54 4.05
CA LYS A 24 -6.37 6.26 5.29
C LYS A 24 -5.53 5.50 6.32
N HIS A 25 -4.70 4.56 5.88
CA HIS A 25 -3.88 3.72 6.76
C HIS A 25 -2.44 4.21 6.93
N LEU A 26 -1.91 4.91 5.93
CA LEU A 26 -0.53 5.39 5.82
C LEU A 26 -0.55 6.84 5.32
N PRO A 27 -0.90 7.82 6.18
CA PRO A 27 -1.01 9.21 5.76
C PRO A 27 0.33 9.73 5.22
N GLY A 28 0.30 10.34 4.04
CA GLY A 28 1.47 10.88 3.36
C GLY A 28 2.33 9.85 2.64
N ILE A 29 1.90 8.59 2.48
CA ILE A 29 2.67 7.54 1.81
C ILE A 29 3.11 7.93 0.39
N GLY A 30 2.22 8.59 -0.36
CA GLY A 30 2.52 9.08 -1.72
C GLY A 30 3.58 10.18 -1.79
N LYS A 31 3.91 10.81 -0.66
CA LYS A 31 4.90 11.91 -0.54
C LYS A 31 6.18 11.47 0.16
N HIS A 32 6.28 10.20 0.56
CA HIS A 32 7.46 9.70 1.26
C HIS A 32 8.71 9.82 0.37
N PRO A 33 9.88 10.23 0.88
CA PRO A 33 11.08 10.45 0.05
C PRO A 33 11.54 9.20 -0.72
N GLN A 34 11.22 8.01 -0.22
CA GLN A 34 11.54 6.73 -0.88
C GLN A 34 10.40 6.17 -1.74
N ILE A 35 9.32 6.91 -1.96
CA ILE A 35 8.15 6.40 -2.69
C ILE A 35 8.49 6.01 -4.12
N GLY A 36 9.40 6.75 -4.78
CA GLY A 36 9.86 6.42 -6.13
C GLY A 36 10.46 5.00 -6.23
N MET A 37 11.21 4.59 -5.19
CA MET A 37 11.74 3.22 -5.10
C MET A 37 10.65 2.23 -4.70
N ALA A 38 9.82 2.56 -3.69
CA ALA A 38 8.77 1.68 -3.20
C ALA A 38 7.75 1.30 -4.27
N ARG A 39 7.46 2.20 -5.23
CA ARG A 39 6.54 1.97 -6.36
C ARG A 39 6.87 0.74 -7.20
N GLY A 40 8.15 0.34 -7.25
CA GLY A 40 8.60 -0.86 -7.97
C GLY A 40 8.36 -2.19 -7.22
N PHE A 41 8.02 -2.13 -5.93
CA PHE A 41 7.86 -3.30 -5.07
C PHE A 41 6.38 -3.54 -4.72
N ALA A 42 6.08 -4.78 -4.32
CA ALA A 42 4.83 -5.08 -3.63
C ALA A 42 4.74 -4.31 -2.30
N LEU A 43 3.54 -3.95 -1.86
CA LEU A 43 3.35 -3.20 -0.61
C LEU A 43 3.92 -3.94 0.61
N VAL A 44 3.73 -5.26 0.70
CA VAL A 44 4.30 -6.10 1.76
C VAL A 44 5.83 -6.07 1.76
N THR A 45 6.45 -5.95 0.59
CA THR A 45 7.91 -5.85 0.46
C THR A 45 8.40 -4.46 0.84
N ALA A 46 7.73 -3.40 0.37
CA ALA A 46 8.04 -2.03 0.75
C ALA A 46 7.94 -1.81 2.27
N ALA A 47 6.96 -2.44 2.93
CA ALA A 47 6.81 -2.40 4.38
C ALA A 47 8.03 -2.97 5.13
N LYS A 48 8.68 -4.03 4.63
CA LYS A 48 9.91 -4.58 5.24
C LYS A 48 11.06 -3.57 5.21
N TYR A 49 11.15 -2.77 4.14
CA TYR A 49 12.17 -1.72 4.00
C TYR A 49 11.83 -0.42 4.74
N SER A 50 10.59 -0.30 5.23
CA SER A 50 10.10 0.92 5.91
C SER A 50 10.68 1.12 7.32
N GLY A 51 11.49 0.19 7.83
CA GLY A 51 12.10 0.29 9.17
C GLY A 51 11.10 0.24 10.32
N GLY A 52 9.92 -0.36 10.11
CA GLY A 52 8.84 -0.43 11.11
C GLY A 52 7.79 0.67 10.99
N PHE A 53 7.88 1.56 9.99
CA PHE A 53 6.82 2.55 9.72
C PHE A 53 5.49 1.88 9.32
N ILE A 54 5.56 0.77 8.58
CA ILE A 54 4.40 -0.04 8.23
C ILE A 54 4.40 -1.32 9.07
N SER A 55 3.57 -1.34 10.11
CA SER A 55 3.36 -2.52 10.96
C SER A 55 2.57 -3.62 10.24
N GLN A 56 2.75 -4.87 10.68
CA GLN A 56 1.98 -6.02 10.17
C GLN A 56 0.46 -5.85 10.36
N GLU A 57 0.03 -5.25 11.47
CA GLU A 57 -1.39 -4.95 11.71
C GLU A 57 -1.95 -3.99 10.65
N THR A 58 -1.20 -2.93 10.32
CA THR A 58 -1.57 -1.96 9.29
C THR A 58 -1.64 -2.63 7.92
N LEU A 59 -0.68 -3.49 7.59
CA LEU A 59 -0.72 -4.28 6.35
C LEU A 59 -1.97 -5.15 6.27
N ASN A 60 -2.32 -5.85 7.34
CA ASN A 60 -3.50 -6.73 7.35
C ASN A 60 -4.80 -5.92 7.17
N LYS A 61 -4.89 -4.73 7.78
CA LYS A 61 -6.03 -3.81 7.59
C LYS A 61 -6.12 -3.33 6.14
N ILE A 62 -4.99 -2.93 5.55
CA ILE A 62 -4.93 -2.52 4.14
C ILE A 62 -5.33 -3.69 3.22
N ASP A 63 -4.82 -4.90 3.46
CA ASP A 63 -5.16 -6.08 2.66
C ASP A 63 -6.67 -6.35 2.68
N SER A 64 -7.28 -6.28 3.87
CA SER A 64 -8.71 -6.47 4.03
C SER A 64 -9.53 -5.42 3.26
N ASP A 65 -9.18 -4.14 3.35
CA ASP A 65 -9.87 -3.05 2.64
C ASP A 65 -9.70 -3.20 1.11
N LEU A 66 -8.48 -3.51 0.65
CA LEU A 66 -8.18 -3.71 -0.79
C LEU A 66 -8.94 -4.90 -1.36
N ARG A 67 -8.99 -6.02 -0.64
CA ARG A 67 -9.75 -7.21 -1.05
C ARG A 67 -11.26 -7.00 -1.05
N SER A 68 -11.74 -6.05 -0.26
CA SER A 68 -13.16 -5.68 -0.24
C SER A 68 -13.60 -4.86 -1.46
N LEU A 69 -12.66 -4.44 -2.33
CA LEU A 69 -12.96 -3.74 -3.58
C LEU A 69 -13.38 -4.66 -4.74
N VAL A 70 -13.39 -5.98 -4.51
CA VAL A 70 -13.81 -6.96 -5.51
C VAL A 70 -15.31 -7.19 -5.33
N ASP A 71 -16.13 -6.61 -6.19
CA ASP A 71 -17.50 -7.08 -6.49
C ASP A 71 -17.45 -8.37 -7.32
#